data_AF-W4R0K9-F1
#
_entry.id   AF-W4R0K9-F1
#
_cell.length_a   1.000
_cell.length_b   1.000
_cell.length_c   1.000
_cell.angle_alpha   90.00
_cell.angle_beta   90.00
_cell.angle_gamma   90.00
#
_symmetry.space_group_name_H-M   'P 1'
#
loop_
_entity.id
_entity.type
_entity.pdbx_description
1 polymer ?
#
loop_
_entity_poly.entity_id
_entity_poly.type
_entity_poly.pdbx_seq_one_letter_code
_entity_poly.pdbx_strand_id
1 'polypeptide(L)'
;MWTAIYGGKEEIQGLSVLQMTTYIAVAWMARAFYFNNIDREIALEIQDGKVAIEMIRPYNYLGMKTMQGLGEGLFRLLFFSVPGMIIVALLFPISFSASFTTWSLFFVSLVFSFIVNTQINLLTGIMTFFLFNNSGLIRAKRVVIDLFSGLLLPISFYPLWLSL
;
A
#
# COMPACT_ATOMS: atom_id res chain seq x y z
N MET A 1 -10.67 -20.99 -5.07
CA MET A 1 -9.39 -21.25 -4.36
C MET A 1 -9.60 -21.24 -2.85
N TRP A 2 -10.07 -20.16 -2.22
CA TRP A 2 -10.33 -20.13 -0.77
C TRP A 2 -11.33 -21.17 -0.28
N THR A 3 -12.39 -21.45 -1.04
CA THR A 3 -13.33 -22.56 -0.75
C THR A 3 -12.65 -23.94 -0.70
N ALA A 4 -11.58 -24.15 -1.49
CA ALA A 4 -10.80 -25.38 -1.47
C ALA A 4 -9.84 -25.45 -0.26
N ILE A 5 -9.33 -24.29 0.20
CA ILE A 5 -8.47 -24.18 1.40
C ILE A 5 -9.29 -24.39 2.67
N TYR A 6 -10.54 -23.92 2.70
CA TYR A 6 -11.45 -24.13 3.84
C TYR A 6 -11.87 -25.59 4.02
N GLY A 7 -11.78 -26.43 2.99
CA GLY A 7 -11.92 -27.88 3.12
C GLY A 7 -13.21 -28.33 3.82
N GLY A 8 -14.29 -27.57 3.70
CA GLY A 8 -15.57 -27.84 4.38
C GLY A 8 -15.73 -27.26 5.79
N LYS A 9 -14.74 -26.53 6.32
CA LYS A 9 -14.90 -25.72 7.55
C LYS A 9 -15.61 -24.41 7.22
N GLU A 10 -16.53 -23.96 8.09
CA GLU A 10 -17.27 -22.71 7.89
C GLU A 10 -16.39 -21.47 8.16
N GLU A 11 -15.41 -21.59 9.07
CA GLU A 11 -14.50 -20.51 9.46
C GLU A 11 -13.04 -21.01 9.57
N ILE A 12 -12.09 -20.15 9.19
CA ILE A 12 -10.67 -20.31 9.53
C ILE A 12 -10.24 -19.05 10.29
N GLN A 13 -9.70 -19.23 11.49
CA GLN A 13 -9.22 -18.12 12.34
C GLN A 13 -10.30 -17.03 12.58
N GLY A 14 -11.57 -17.44 12.70
CA GLY A 14 -12.71 -16.53 12.93
C GLY A 14 -13.15 -15.71 11.71
N LEU A 15 -12.64 -16.02 10.52
CA LEU A 15 -13.07 -15.40 9.26
C LEU A 15 -13.83 -16.41 8.41
N SER A 16 -15.03 -16.02 7.98
CA SER A 16 -15.76 -16.73 6.92
C SER A 16 -15.15 -16.47 5.55
N VAL A 17 -15.46 -17.33 4.58
CA VAL A 17 -15.00 -17.16 3.18
C VAL A 17 -15.42 -15.81 2.59
N LEU A 18 -16.60 -15.31 2.99
CA LEU A 18 -17.14 -14.01 2.58
C LEU A 18 -16.31 -12.85 3.13
N GLN A 19 -16.00 -12.90 4.43
CA GLN A 19 -15.17 -11.88 5.09
C GLN A 19 -13.74 -11.89 4.54
N MET A 20 -13.18 -13.06 4.27
CA MET A 20 -11.86 -13.21 3.64
C MET A 20 -11.82 -12.56 2.24
N THR A 21 -12.84 -12.82 1.42
CA THR A 21 -12.93 -12.25 0.06
C THR A 21 -13.05 -10.73 0.12
N THR A 22 -13.88 -10.23 1.04
CA THR A 22 -14.04 -8.79 1.32
C THR A 22 -12.72 -8.15 1.75
N TYR A 23 -12.02 -8.78 2.70
CA TYR A 23 -10.74 -8.30 3.23
C TYR A 23 -9.70 -8.17 2.12
N ILE A 24 -9.52 -9.23 1.31
CA ILE A 24 -8.53 -9.23 0.22
C ILE A 24 -8.87 -8.15 -0.80
N ALA A 25 -10.14 -8.03 -1.20
CA ALA A 25 -10.58 -7.00 -2.13
C ALA A 25 -10.24 -5.60 -1.61
N VAL A 26 -10.64 -5.28 -0.38
CA VAL A 26 -10.36 -3.97 0.24
C VAL A 26 -8.86 -3.73 0.40
N ALA A 27 -8.09 -4.73 0.84
CA ALA A 27 -6.65 -4.61 1.04
C ALA A 27 -5.91 -4.30 -0.28
N TRP A 28 -6.25 -4.99 -1.37
CA TRP A 28 -5.66 -4.72 -2.69
C TRP A 28 -6.01 -3.32 -3.21
N MET A 29 -7.23 -2.86 -2.95
CA MET A 29 -7.71 -1.55 -3.38
C MET A 29 -7.07 -0.41 -2.58
N ALA A 30 -6.83 -0.64 -1.28
CA ALA A 30 -6.03 0.24 -0.44
C ALA A 30 -4.56 0.29 -0.89
N ARG A 31 -3.98 -0.86 -1.28
CA ARG A 31 -2.60 -0.93 -1.81
C ARG A 31 -2.39 -0.06 -3.03
N ALA A 32 -3.36 -0.01 -3.94
CA ALA A 32 -3.28 0.84 -5.12
C ALA A 32 -3.15 2.34 -4.78
N PHE A 33 -3.63 2.80 -3.62
CA PHE A 33 -3.51 4.19 -3.17
C PHE A 33 -2.16 4.48 -2.51
N TYR A 34 -1.74 3.68 -1.52
CA TYR A 34 -0.50 3.98 -0.80
C TYR A 34 0.76 3.65 -1.60
N PHE A 35 0.68 2.71 -2.55
CA PHE A 35 1.83 2.29 -3.36
C PHE A 35 2.26 3.39 -4.34
N ASN A 36 3.51 3.81 -4.24
CA ASN A 36 4.15 4.75 -5.15
C ASN A 36 5.62 4.34 -5.39
N ASN A 37 6.26 4.94 -6.41
CA ASN A 37 7.64 4.62 -6.81
C ASN A 37 8.63 5.77 -6.54
N ILE A 38 8.30 6.65 -5.58
CA ILE A 38 9.10 7.84 -5.24
C ILE A 38 10.56 7.47 -4.94
N ASP A 39 10.80 6.36 -4.24
CA ASP A 39 12.14 5.89 -3.90
C ASP A 39 13.01 5.61 -5.13
N ARG A 40 12.44 5.00 -6.17
CA ARG A 40 13.12 4.73 -7.43
C ARG A 40 13.36 5.99 -8.24
N GLU A 41 12.38 6.89 -8.30
CA GLU A 41 12.54 8.16 -9.00
C GLU A 41 13.65 9.00 -8.38
N ILE A 42 13.64 9.17 -7.05
CA ILE A 42 14.69 9.89 -6.34
C ILE A 42 16.06 9.22 -6.59
N ALA A 43 16.13 7.88 -6.54
CA ALA A 43 17.37 7.17 -6.80
C ALA A 43 17.94 7.46 -8.20
N LEU A 44 17.09 7.42 -9.23
CA LEU A 44 17.47 7.74 -10.61
C LEU A 44 17.91 9.20 -10.76
N GLU A 45 17.19 10.14 -10.15
CA GLU A 45 17.55 11.56 -10.20
C GLU A 45 18.87 11.87 -9.49
N ILE A 46 19.19 11.14 -8.42
CA ILE A 46 20.50 11.22 -7.75
C ILE A 46 21.60 10.65 -8.64
N GLN A 47 21.39 9.45 -9.22
CA GLN A 47 22.37 8.80 -10.10
C GLN A 47 22.65 9.63 -11.36
N ASP A 48 21.63 10.27 -11.92
CA ASP A 48 21.73 11.15 -13.09
C ASP A 48 22.25 12.56 -12.74
N GLY A 49 22.42 12.90 -11.46
CA GLY A 49 22.78 14.24 -11.01
C GLY A 49 21.68 15.31 -11.14
N LYS A 50 20.50 14.95 -11.65
CA LYS A 50 19.34 15.85 -11.81
C LYS A 50 18.82 16.40 -10.49
N VAL A 51 18.99 15.64 -9.40
CA VAL A 51 18.57 16.05 -8.05
C VAL A 51 19.17 17.41 -7.63
N ALA A 52 20.41 17.72 -8.06
CA ALA A 52 21.06 18.99 -7.73
C ALA A 52 20.32 20.17 -8.37
N ILE A 53 19.83 20.01 -9.60
CA ILE A 53 19.05 21.04 -10.31
C ILE A 53 17.70 21.24 -9.62
N GLU A 54 17.04 20.14 -9.22
CA GLU A 54 15.77 20.18 -8.50
C GLU A 54 15.90 20.87 -7.14
N MET A 55 17.00 20.67 -6.43
CA MET A 55 17.26 21.30 -5.13
C MET A 55 17.55 22.81 -5.20
N ILE A 56 17.95 23.34 -6.35
CA ILE A 56 18.19 24.79 -6.55
C ILE A 56 16.87 25.54 -6.78
N ARG A 57 15.80 24.85 -7.18
CA ARG A 57 14.51 25.48 -7.46
C ARG A 57 13.85 25.97 -6.15
N PRO A 58 13.04 27.05 -6.21
CA PRO A 58 12.44 27.66 -5.02
C PRO A 58 11.21 26.88 -4.51
N TYR A 59 11.32 25.56 -4.38
CA TYR A 59 10.33 24.70 -3.75
C TYR A 59 11.00 23.56 -3.00
N ASN A 60 10.27 22.95 -2.07
CA ASN A 60 10.74 21.77 -1.36
C ASN A 60 10.64 20.54 -2.27
N TYR A 61 11.77 19.99 -2.70
CA TYR A 61 11.86 18.82 -3.58
C TYR A 61 11.11 17.59 -3.02
N LEU A 62 11.31 17.26 -1.73
CA LEU A 62 10.64 16.11 -1.11
C LEU A 62 9.12 16.34 -0.96
N GLY A 63 8.71 17.57 -0.68
CA GLY A 63 7.31 17.99 -0.67
C GLY A 63 6.67 17.83 -2.06
N MET A 64 7.38 18.24 -3.12
CA MET A 64 6.95 18.05 -4.50
C MET A 64 6.78 16.57 -4.85
N LYS A 65 7.75 15.71 -4.50
CA LYS A 65 7.65 14.25 -4.67
C LYS A 65 6.48 13.64 -3.89
N THR A 66 6.24 14.12 -2.67
CA THR A 66 5.09 13.70 -1.86
C THR A 66 3.76 14.04 -2.54
N MET A 67 3.63 15.26 -3.08
CA MET A 67 2.42 15.69 -3.80
C MET A 67 2.23 14.95 -5.12
N GLN A 68 3.30 14.65 -5.85
CA GLN A 68 3.25 13.80 -7.04
C GLN A 68 2.73 12.40 -6.70
N GLY A 69 3.29 11.76 -5.66
CA GLY A 69 2.82 10.46 -5.19
C GLY A 69 1.38 10.49 -4.69
N LEU A 70 0.93 11.59 -4.07
CA LEU A 70 -0.45 11.76 -3.65
C LEU A 70 -1.38 11.84 -4.86
N GLY A 71 -1.02 12.62 -5.88
CA GLY A 71 -1.79 12.72 -7.12
C GLY A 71 -1.89 11.38 -7.85
N GLU A 72 -0.77 10.65 -7.94
CA GLU A 72 -0.73 9.29 -8.50
C GLU A 72 -1.62 8.33 -7.70
N GLY A 73 -1.53 8.35 -6.36
CA GLY A 73 -2.35 7.53 -5.48
C GLY A 73 -3.83 7.84 -5.64
N LEU A 74 -4.22 9.11 -5.64
CA LEU A 74 -5.61 9.55 -5.86
C LEU A 74 -6.12 9.13 -7.24
N PHE A 75 -5.29 9.26 -8.29
CA PHE A 75 -5.64 8.79 -9.62
C PHE A 75 -5.89 7.29 -9.62
N ARG A 76 -4.98 6.49 -9.06
CA ARG A 76 -5.14 5.03 -8.96
C ARG A 76 -6.38 4.65 -8.15
N LEU A 77 -6.64 5.35 -7.06
CA LEU A 77 -7.82 5.11 -6.22
C LEU A 77 -9.12 5.38 -7.01
N LEU A 78 -9.23 6.52 -7.67
CA LEU A 78 -10.45 6.92 -8.37
C LEU A 78 -10.69 6.15 -9.67
N PHE A 79 -9.64 5.87 -10.44
CA PHE A 79 -9.76 5.29 -11.78
C PHE A 79 -9.50 3.78 -11.83
N PHE A 80 -8.84 3.20 -10.83
CA PHE A 80 -8.63 1.75 -10.76
C PHE A 80 -9.34 1.13 -9.56
N SER A 81 -9.16 1.67 -8.36
CA SER A 81 -9.71 1.04 -7.16
C SER A 81 -11.23 1.12 -7.07
N VAL A 82 -11.82 2.28 -7.34
CA VAL A 82 -13.28 2.46 -7.29
C VAL A 82 -13.99 1.62 -8.37
N PRO A 83 -13.62 1.69 -9.67
CA PRO A 83 -14.22 0.82 -10.69
C PRO A 83 -13.96 -0.67 -10.42
N GLY A 84 -12.75 -1.01 -9.96
CA GLY A 84 -12.39 -2.37 -9.58
C GLY A 84 -13.30 -2.91 -8.48
N MET A 85 -13.53 -2.13 -7.42
CA MET A 85 -14.45 -2.50 -6.34
C MET A 85 -15.89 -2.69 -6.81
N ILE A 86 -16.38 -1.85 -7.71
CA ILE A 86 -17.71 -2.01 -8.31
C ILE A 86 -17.80 -3.36 -9.03
N ILE A 87 -16.81 -3.70 -9.86
CA ILE A 87 -16.78 -4.97 -10.58
C ILE A 87 -16.71 -6.16 -9.61
N VAL A 88 -15.85 -6.12 -8.59
CA VAL A 88 -15.73 -7.21 -7.61
C VAL A 88 -17.04 -7.37 -6.83
N ALA A 89 -17.71 -6.27 -6.45
CA ALA A 89 -18.99 -6.30 -5.74
C ALA A 89 -20.14 -6.88 -6.58
N LEU A 90 -20.05 -6.80 -7.91
CA LEU A 90 -21.03 -7.42 -8.82
C LEU A 90 -20.76 -8.91 -9.03
N LEU A 91 -19.50 -9.34 -9.01
CA LEU A 91 -19.09 -10.72 -9.31
C LEU A 91 -19.06 -11.62 -8.07
N PHE A 92 -18.77 -11.04 -6.90
CA PHE A 92 -18.65 -11.77 -5.64
C PHE A 92 -19.59 -11.17 -4.59
N PRO A 93 -20.21 -11.99 -3.75
CA PRO A 93 -20.86 -11.46 -2.56
C PRO A 93 -19.76 -10.80 -1.70
N ILE A 94 -19.95 -9.52 -1.37
CA ILE A 94 -19.06 -8.77 -0.47
C ILE A 94 -19.94 -8.21 0.65
N SER A 95 -19.49 -8.35 1.89
CA SER A 95 -20.19 -7.80 3.06
C SER A 95 -19.52 -6.49 3.47
N PHE A 96 -20.08 -5.35 3.10
CA PHE A 96 -19.61 -4.06 3.61
C PHE A 96 -20.24 -3.74 4.96
N SER A 97 -19.47 -3.08 5.83
CA SER A 97 -20.04 -2.46 7.03
C SER A 97 -20.88 -1.26 6.61
N ALA A 98 -22.13 -1.19 7.08
CA ALA A 98 -23.00 -0.03 6.91
C ALA A 98 -22.63 1.13 7.86
N SER A 99 -21.72 0.91 8.82
CA SER A 99 -21.34 1.90 9.81
C SER A 99 -20.44 2.98 9.22
N PHE A 100 -20.89 4.23 9.30
CA PHE A 100 -20.11 5.41 8.92
C PHE A 100 -18.79 5.51 9.69
N THR A 101 -18.78 5.10 10.97
CA THR A 101 -17.57 5.08 11.80
C THR A 101 -16.50 4.15 11.23
N THR A 102 -16.88 2.97 10.72
CA THR A 102 -15.94 2.03 10.10
C THR A 102 -15.26 2.65 8.88
N TRP A 103 -16.04 3.29 7.99
CA TRP A 103 -15.50 3.96 6.80
C TRP A 103 -14.62 5.16 7.15
N SER A 104 -14.98 5.91 8.19
CA SER A 104 -14.18 7.04 8.66
C SER A 104 -12.83 6.60 9.20
N LEU A 105 -12.81 5.56 10.06
CA LEU A 105 -11.57 4.98 10.56
C LEU A 105 -10.73 4.35 9.45
N PHE A 106 -11.36 3.69 8.47
CA PHE A 106 -10.68 3.17 7.29
C PHE A 106 -10.02 4.29 6.48
N PHE A 107 -10.70 5.40 6.24
CA PHE A 107 -10.14 6.55 5.53
C PHE A 107 -8.95 7.16 6.29
N VAL A 108 -9.08 7.34 7.61
CA VAL A 108 -7.97 7.81 8.46
C VAL A 108 -6.77 6.87 8.38
N SER A 109 -7.00 5.56 8.48
CA SER A 109 -5.96 4.53 8.33
C SER A 109 -5.30 4.58 6.95
N LEU A 110 -6.08 4.80 5.89
CA LEU A 110 -5.59 4.91 4.52
C LEU A 110 -4.67 6.13 4.35
N VAL A 111 -5.05 7.28 4.93
CA VAL A 111 -4.22 8.50 4.94
C VAL A 111 -2.91 8.27 5.68
N PHE A 112 -2.96 7.67 6.88
CA PHE A 112 -1.74 7.32 7.61
C PHE A 112 -0.87 6.33 6.86
N SER A 113 -1.47 5.32 6.21
CA SER A 113 -0.74 4.35 5.39
C SER A 113 0.01 5.03 4.25
N PHE A 114 -0.62 6.00 3.58
CA PHE A 114 0.02 6.81 2.54
C PHE A 114 1.18 7.65 3.09
N ILE A 115 0.97 8.33 4.23
CA ILE A 115 2.01 9.15 4.87
C ILE A 115 3.21 8.27 5.24
N VAL A 116 2.99 7.19 5.97
CA VAL A 116 4.05 6.29 6.43
C VAL A 116 4.79 5.68 5.24
N ASN A 117 4.07 5.14 4.25
CA ASN A 117 4.71 4.54 3.07
C ASN A 117 5.53 5.56 2.28
N THR A 118 5.01 6.78 2.14
CA THR A 118 5.73 7.87 1.46
C THR A 118 6.99 8.27 2.23
N GLN A 119 6.93 8.39 3.56
CA GLN A 119 8.14 8.67 4.37
C GLN A 119 9.20 7.58 4.21
N ILE A 120 8.80 6.30 4.26
CA ILE A 120 9.75 5.19 4.04
C ILE A 120 10.35 5.28 2.62
N ASN A 121 9.55 5.62 1.61
CA ASN A 121 10.03 5.77 0.23
C ASN A 121 11.00 6.95 0.08
N LEU A 122 10.70 8.11 0.70
CA LEU A 122 11.59 9.27 0.70
C LEU A 122 12.93 8.94 1.37
N LEU A 123 12.92 8.33 2.55
CA LEU A 123 14.13 7.90 3.25
C LEU A 123 14.94 6.91 2.41
N THR A 124 14.27 5.95 1.78
CA THR A 124 14.90 4.96 0.90
C THR A 124 15.53 5.59 -0.34
N GLY A 125 14.85 6.56 -0.95
CA GLY A 125 15.36 7.32 -2.09
C GLY A 125 16.59 8.15 -1.71
N ILE A 126 16.55 8.88 -0.59
CA ILE A 126 17.65 9.73 -0.11
C ILE A 126 18.89 8.88 0.22
N MET A 127 18.74 7.64 0.70
CA MET A 127 19.88 6.75 0.94
C MET A 127 20.74 6.50 -0.31
N THR A 128 20.23 6.75 -1.52
CA THR A 128 21.03 6.69 -2.77
C THR A 128 22.20 7.66 -2.75
N PHE A 129 22.11 8.80 -2.06
CA PHE A 129 23.25 9.73 -1.92
C PHE A 129 24.47 9.05 -1.27
N PHE A 130 24.25 8.12 -0.35
CA PHE A 130 25.31 7.44 0.39
C PHE A 130 25.70 6.11 -0.25
N LEU A 131 24.74 5.37 -0.80
CA LEU A 131 24.94 4.02 -1.32
C LEU A 131 25.25 3.98 -2.82
N PHE A 132 24.91 5.04 -3.56
CA PHE A 132 24.90 5.17 -5.03
C PHE A 132 24.00 4.14 -5.75
N ASN A 133 24.07 2.86 -5.39
CA ASN A 133 23.17 1.79 -5.82
C ASN A 133 22.34 1.27 -4.63
N ASN A 134 21.13 1.79 -4.46
CA ASN A 134 20.18 1.36 -3.41
C ASN A 134 19.16 0.31 -3.90
N SER A 135 19.37 -0.31 -5.07
CA SER A 135 18.39 -1.23 -5.67
C SER A 135 18.05 -2.43 -4.76
N GLY A 136 19.07 -2.97 -4.07
CA GLY A 136 18.88 -4.06 -3.10
C GLY A 136 18.02 -3.62 -1.90
N LEU A 137 18.23 -2.40 -1.41
CA LEU A 137 17.48 -1.82 -0.31
C LEU A 137 16.02 -1.58 -0.66
N ILE A 138 15.75 -1.04 -1.86
CA ILE A 138 14.39 -0.87 -2.40
C ILE A 138 13.65 -2.22 -2.45
N ARG A 139 14.33 -3.28 -2.91
CA ARG A 139 13.76 -4.63 -2.98
C ARG A 139 13.50 -5.23 -1.60
N ALA A 140 14.47 -5.15 -0.70
CA ALA A 140 14.34 -5.65 0.67
C ALA A 140 13.18 -4.97 1.41
N LYS A 141 13.11 -3.63 1.34
CA LYS A 141 12.01 -2.84 1.88
C LYS A 141 10.66 -3.28 1.32
N ARG A 142 10.55 -3.50 0.00
CA ARG A 142 9.30 -3.94 -0.63
C ARG A 142 8.83 -5.29 -0.11
N VAL A 143 9.74 -6.25 0.06
CA VAL A 143 9.41 -7.57 0.62
C VAL A 143 8.90 -7.45 2.06
N VAL A 144 9.57 -6.64 2.88
CA VAL A 144 9.14 -6.37 4.27
C VAL A 144 7.73 -5.78 4.29
N ILE A 145 7.49 -4.70 3.52
CA ILE A 145 6.17 -4.06 3.46
C ILE A 145 5.11 -5.05 2.98
N ASP A 146 5.37 -5.78 1.90
CA ASP A 146 4.39 -6.71 1.33
C ASP A 146 4.04 -7.84 2.31
N LEU A 147 5.03 -8.35 3.06
CA LEU A 147 4.82 -9.36 4.10
C LEU A 147 3.95 -8.80 5.23
N PHE A 148 4.35 -7.69 5.84
CA PHE A 148 3.68 -7.15 7.02
C PHE A 148 2.42 -6.32 6.72
N SER A 149 2.09 -6.06 5.45
CA SER A 149 0.88 -5.31 5.06
C SER A 149 -0.44 -6.04 5.34
N GLY A 150 -0.41 -7.34 5.63
CA GLY A 150 -1.60 -8.18 5.73
C GLY A 150 -2.22 -8.57 4.38
N LEU A 151 -1.72 -8.03 3.26
CA LEU A 151 -2.30 -8.26 1.94
C LEU A 151 -2.06 -9.67 1.40
N LEU A 152 -0.88 -10.25 1.65
CA LEU A 152 -0.54 -11.62 1.23
C LEU A 152 -1.21 -12.66 2.15
N LEU A 153 -1.22 -12.38 3.45
CA LEU A 153 -1.74 -13.24 4.48
C LEU A 153 -2.40 -12.35 5.54
N PRO A 154 -3.70 -12.53 5.84
CA PRO A 154 -4.38 -11.70 6.82
C PRO A 154 -3.65 -11.74 8.16
N ILE A 155 -3.66 -10.62 8.87
CA ILE A 155 -2.87 -10.47 10.10
C ILE A 155 -3.23 -11.53 11.16
N SER A 156 -4.48 -11.99 11.16
CA SER A 156 -4.99 -13.06 12.05
C SER A 156 -4.30 -14.43 11.87
N PHE A 157 -3.58 -14.64 10.77
CA PHE A 157 -2.84 -15.88 10.52
C PHE A 157 -1.38 -15.82 10.98
N TYR A 158 -0.90 -14.66 11.42
CA TYR A 158 0.44 -14.57 12.00
C TYR A 158 0.51 -15.19 13.40
N PRO A 159 1.66 -15.75 13.79
CA PRO A 159 1.84 -16.31 15.13
C PRO A 159 1.71 -15.21 16.20
N LEU A 160 1.34 -15.59 17.42
CA LEU A 160 1.04 -14.67 18.53
C LEU A 160 2.13 -13.62 18.82
N TRP A 161 3.40 -13.96 18.58
CA TRP A 161 4.52 -13.02 18.78
C TRP A 161 4.60 -11.92 17.71
N LEU A 162 3.83 -12.03 16.64
CA LEU A 162 3.79 -11.10 15.51
C LEU A 162 2.39 -10.53 15.25
N SER A 163 1.32 -11.15 15.76
CA SER A 163 -0.02 -10.57 15.73
C SER A 163 -0.09 -9.41 16.75
N LEU A 164 -0.06 -8.17 16.26
CA LEU A 164 -0.32 -6.94 17.04
C LEU A 164 -1.79 -6.86 17.48
#